data_AF-A0A7J2NEP9-F1
#
_entry.id   AF-A0A7J2NEP9-F1
#
_cell.length_a   1.000
_cell.length_b   1.000
_cell.length_c   1.000
_cell.angle_alpha   90.00
_cell.angle_beta   90.00
_cell.angle_gamma   90.00
#
_symmetry.space_group_name_H-M   'P 1'
#
loop_
_entity.id
_entity.type
_entity.pdbx_description
1 polymer ?
#
loop_
_entity_poly.entity_id
_entity_poly.type
_entity_poly.pdbx_seq_one_letter_code
_entity_poly.pdbx_strand_id
1 'polypeptide(L)'
;MSALIDEGFHVFLDNVYFSRRKKKKQLKAKLSEPKRVKLLLERLGSTFIKLGQLLSMRPDLIPQEYCTELSNLQDNVTPFSYDVFIKELEKSLGKPVKSIFTHVSKKPLSAASIAQVHQATLKNGKRVVVKLKRPGIDI
;
A
#
# COMPACT_ATOMS: atom_id res chain seq x y z
N MET A 1 -16.61 49.67 30.27
CA MET A 1 -16.95 48.62 29.27
C MET A 1 -17.30 49.28 27.93
N SER A 2 -16.36 49.97 27.25
CA SER A 2 -16.64 50.61 25.95
C SER A 2 -15.36 51.09 25.25
N ALA A 3 -14.37 50.22 25.08
CA ALA A 3 -13.15 50.58 24.30
C ALA A 3 -12.65 49.45 23.39
N LEU A 4 -13.39 48.35 23.28
CA LEU A 4 -12.95 47.17 22.51
C LEU A 4 -13.78 46.90 21.24
N ILE A 5 -14.81 47.70 20.95
CA ILE A 5 -15.77 47.43 19.86
C ILE A 5 -15.59 48.40 18.67
N ASP A 6 -15.13 49.65 18.89
CA ASP A 6 -15.12 50.68 17.84
C ASP A 6 -13.86 50.73 16.94
N GLU A 7 -12.76 50.07 17.32
CA GLU A 7 -11.47 50.13 16.59
C GLU A 7 -11.32 49.03 15.51
N GLY A 8 -12.44 48.52 14.97
CA GLY A 8 -12.39 47.52 13.89
C GLY A 8 -11.85 46.14 14.33
N PHE A 9 -11.80 45.86 15.63
CA PHE A 9 -11.38 44.55 16.16
C PHE A 9 -12.30 43.41 15.69
N HIS A 10 -13.59 43.70 15.44
CA HIS A 10 -14.51 42.77 14.78
C HIS A 10 -14.12 42.47 13.32
N VAL A 11 -13.65 43.47 12.56
CA VAL A 11 -13.15 43.28 11.18
C VAL A 11 -11.83 42.49 11.19
N PHE A 12 -10.98 42.72 12.19
CA PHE A 12 -9.76 41.94 12.39
C PHE A 12 -10.06 40.49 12.78
N LEU A 13 -10.98 40.26 13.73
CA LEU A 13 -11.41 38.93 14.12
C LEU A 13 -12.10 38.21 12.97
N ASP A 14 -12.98 38.86 12.20
CA ASP A 14 -13.58 38.29 11.00
C ASP A 14 -12.51 37.97 9.96
N ASN A 15 -11.56 38.86 9.67
CA ASN A 15 -10.47 38.55 8.74
C ASN A 15 -9.59 37.40 9.23
N VAL A 16 -9.26 37.33 10.53
CA VAL A 16 -8.42 36.25 11.09
C VAL A 16 -9.18 34.91 11.13
N TYR A 17 -10.47 34.92 11.49
CA TYR A 17 -11.32 33.73 11.58
C TYR A 17 -11.74 33.22 10.19
N PHE A 18 -12.08 34.12 9.26
CA PHE A 18 -12.48 33.82 7.89
C PHE A 18 -11.26 33.46 7.01
N SER A 19 -10.10 34.11 7.18
CA SER A 19 -8.85 33.76 6.49
C SER A 19 -8.30 32.40 6.94
N ARG A 20 -8.44 32.03 8.24
CA ARG A 20 -8.13 30.68 8.72
C ARG A 20 -9.04 29.60 8.12
N ARG A 21 -10.31 29.91 7.87
CA ARG A 21 -11.29 28.97 7.25
C ARG A 21 -11.02 28.77 5.75
N LYS A 22 -10.65 29.83 5.01
CA LYS A 22 -10.24 29.76 3.59
C LYS A 22 -8.88 29.04 3.41
N LYS A 23 -7.86 29.34 4.24
CA LYS A 23 -6.55 28.65 4.17
C LYS A 23 -6.63 27.16 4.53
N LYS A 24 -7.44 26.75 5.52
CA LYS A 24 -7.65 25.31 5.84
C LYS A 24 -8.37 24.55 4.71
N LYS A 25 -9.25 25.21 3.95
CA LYS A 25 -9.95 24.61 2.80
C LYS A 25 -9.01 24.46 1.58
N GLN A 26 -8.10 25.42 1.36
CA GLN A 26 -7.11 25.37 0.28
C GLN A 26 -5.95 24.40 0.54
N LEU A 27 -5.46 24.25 1.79
CA LEU A 27 -4.36 23.32 2.08
C LEU A 27 -4.77 21.83 1.94
N LYS A 28 -6.06 21.52 2.09
CA LYS A 28 -6.62 20.17 1.83
C LYS A 28 -6.88 19.89 0.34
N ALA A 29 -6.72 20.87 -0.54
CA ALA A 29 -7.05 20.77 -1.96
C ALA A 29 -5.88 20.31 -2.85
N LYS A 30 -5.06 19.35 -2.40
CA LYS A 30 -3.84 18.96 -3.14
C LYS A 30 -3.94 17.64 -3.93
N LEU A 31 -5.07 16.93 -3.87
CA LEU A 31 -5.25 15.62 -4.49
C LEU A 31 -6.61 15.54 -5.19
N SER A 32 -6.64 14.98 -6.40
CA SER A 32 -7.86 14.64 -7.13
C SER A 32 -8.70 13.61 -6.36
N GLU A 33 -10.01 13.58 -6.61
CA GLU A 33 -10.92 12.62 -5.95
C GLU A 33 -10.53 11.15 -6.18
N PRO A 34 -10.16 10.70 -7.40
CA PRO A 34 -9.63 9.34 -7.62
C PRO A 34 -8.42 9.02 -6.74
N LYS A 35 -7.50 9.99 -6.59
CA LYS A 35 -6.26 9.80 -5.82
C LYS A 35 -6.53 9.71 -4.33
N ARG A 36 -7.55 10.42 -3.82
CA ARG A 36 -8.01 10.30 -2.43
C ARG A 36 -8.60 8.92 -2.16
N VAL A 37 -9.42 8.40 -3.07
CA VAL A 37 -10.00 7.05 -2.95
C VAL A 37 -8.91 5.99 -2.96
N LYS A 38 -7.95 6.08 -3.89
CA LYS A 38 -6.79 5.17 -3.90
C LYS A 38 -6.05 5.14 -2.56
N LEU A 39 -5.66 6.32 -2.05
CA LEU A 39 -4.95 6.44 -0.77
C LEU A 39 -5.77 5.94 0.42
N LEU A 40 -7.10 6.07 0.37
CA LEU A 40 -7.99 5.50 1.38
C LEU A 40 -7.94 3.96 1.33
N LEU A 41 -8.04 3.36 0.14
CA LEU A 41 -7.98 1.90 0.00
C LEU A 41 -6.63 1.33 0.45
N GLU A 42 -5.52 2.02 0.17
CA GLU A 42 -4.19 1.65 0.69
C GLU A 42 -4.15 1.69 2.22
N ARG A 43 -4.69 2.75 2.84
CA ARG A 43 -4.74 2.90 4.30
C ARG A 43 -5.61 1.87 5.00
N LEU A 44 -6.68 1.42 4.35
CA LEU A 44 -7.58 0.39 4.87
C LEU A 44 -7.00 -1.04 4.74
N GLY A 45 -5.92 -1.20 3.97
CA GLY A 45 -5.13 -2.43 3.92
C GLY A 45 -5.56 -3.41 2.83
N SER A 46 -5.04 -4.64 2.93
CA SER A 46 -4.97 -5.62 1.84
C SER A 46 -6.31 -5.97 1.20
N THR A 47 -7.39 -6.07 1.97
CA THR A 47 -8.75 -6.34 1.45
C THR A 47 -9.23 -5.21 0.54
N PHE A 48 -9.01 -3.95 0.93
CA PHE A 48 -9.45 -2.79 0.16
C PHE A 48 -8.55 -2.50 -1.03
N ILE A 49 -7.26 -2.81 -0.94
CA ILE A 49 -6.35 -2.81 -2.10
C ILE A 49 -6.89 -3.77 -3.17
N LYS A 50 -7.26 -5.00 -2.80
CA LYS A 50 -7.85 -5.97 -3.75
C LYS A 50 -9.17 -5.48 -4.35
N LEU A 51 -10.03 -4.84 -3.55
CA LEU A 51 -11.25 -4.22 -4.07
C LEU A 51 -10.94 -3.15 -5.11
N GLY A 52 -9.98 -2.26 -4.82
CA GLY A 52 -9.55 -1.23 -5.77
C GLY A 52 -8.97 -1.81 -7.06
N GLN A 53 -8.18 -2.90 -6.96
CA GLN A 53 -7.67 -3.62 -8.11
C GLN A 53 -8.81 -4.20 -8.97
N LEU A 54 -9.82 -4.83 -8.37
CA LEU A 54 -10.99 -5.34 -9.10
C LEU A 54 -11.77 -4.23 -9.80
N LEU A 55 -12.02 -3.12 -9.10
CA LEU A 55 -12.71 -1.96 -9.64
C LEU A 55 -11.92 -1.28 -10.77
N SER A 56 -10.58 -1.31 -10.71
CA SER A 56 -9.73 -0.72 -11.76
C SER A 56 -9.90 -1.35 -13.14
N MET A 57 -10.42 -2.58 -13.21
CA MET A 57 -10.65 -3.33 -14.45
C MET A 57 -12.09 -3.23 -14.97
N ARG A 58 -12.95 -2.44 -14.31
CA ARG A 58 -14.39 -2.33 -14.61
C ARG A 58 -14.80 -0.88 -14.94
N PRO A 59 -14.39 -0.36 -16.11
CA PRO A 59 -14.77 1.00 -16.56
C PRO A 59 -16.28 1.15 -16.79
N ASP A 60 -17.02 0.04 -16.83
CA ASP A 60 -18.47 0.00 -16.83
C ASP A 60 -19.11 0.28 -15.45
N LEU A 61 -18.34 0.17 -14.35
CA LEU A 61 -18.83 0.37 -12.97
C LEU A 61 -18.40 1.70 -12.35
N ILE A 62 -17.24 2.24 -12.75
CA ILE A 62 -16.71 3.51 -12.24
C ILE A 62 -16.13 4.36 -13.38
N PRO A 63 -16.05 5.70 -13.23
CA PRO A 63 -15.48 6.54 -14.27
C PRO A 63 -14.02 6.18 -14.60
N GLN A 64 -13.63 6.33 -15.88
CA GLN A 64 -12.31 5.96 -16.39
C GLN A 64 -11.15 6.55 -15.58
N GLU A 65 -11.30 7.77 -15.06
CA GLU A 65 -10.30 8.43 -14.21
C GLU A 65 -10.02 7.66 -12.91
N TYR A 66 -11.04 7.02 -12.34
CA TYR A 66 -10.88 6.14 -11.18
C TYR A 66 -10.22 4.83 -11.58
N CYS A 67 -10.58 4.24 -12.71
CA CYS A 67 -9.92 3.02 -13.20
C CYS A 67 -8.41 3.24 -13.35
N THR A 68 -8.01 4.34 -14.00
CA THR A 68 -6.60 4.70 -14.21
C THR A 68 -5.86 4.98 -12.91
N GLU A 69 -6.49 5.64 -11.93
CA GLU A 69 -5.81 5.89 -10.66
C GLU A 69 -5.72 4.61 -9.81
N LEU A 70 -6.79 3.81 -9.77
CA LEU A 70 -6.85 2.55 -9.02
C LEU A 70 -6.00 1.43 -9.65
N SER A 71 -5.69 1.48 -10.94
CA SER A 71 -4.76 0.53 -11.55
C SER A 71 -3.35 0.65 -10.96
N ASN A 72 -3.02 1.79 -10.35
CA ASN A 72 -1.77 1.95 -9.60
C ASN A 72 -1.76 1.18 -8.26
N LEU A 73 -2.90 0.63 -7.83
CA LEU A 73 -2.94 -0.36 -6.74
C LEU A 73 -2.49 -1.74 -7.20
N GLN A 74 -2.39 -1.99 -8.51
CA GLN A 74 -1.89 -3.25 -9.03
C GLN A 74 -0.39 -3.35 -8.73
N ASP A 75 0.00 -4.50 -8.18
CA ASP A 75 1.31 -4.72 -7.60
C ASP A 75 2.42 -4.71 -8.67
N ASN A 76 3.23 -3.64 -8.71
CA ASN A 76 4.64 -3.75 -9.02
C ASN A 76 5.41 -3.82 -7.69
N VAL A 77 5.22 -4.93 -6.98
CA VAL A 77 5.81 -5.09 -5.65
C VAL A 77 7.27 -5.49 -5.79
N THR A 78 8.15 -4.59 -5.37
CA THR A 78 9.57 -4.88 -5.28
C THR A 78 9.79 -6.11 -4.41
N PRO A 79 10.49 -7.14 -4.93
CA PRO A 79 10.86 -8.29 -4.13
C PRO A 79 11.69 -7.86 -2.93
N PHE A 80 11.46 -8.47 -1.78
CA PHE A 80 12.40 -8.35 -0.67
C PHE A 80 13.63 -9.23 -0.94
N SER A 81 14.74 -8.92 -0.26
CA SER A 81 16.04 -9.55 -0.54
C SER A 81 16.00 -11.06 -0.33
N TYR A 82 16.83 -11.77 -1.09
CA TYR A 82 16.96 -13.22 -0.97
C TYR A 82 17.38 -13.65 0.44
N ASP A 83 18.21 -12.86 1.12
CA ASP A 83 18.67 -13.18 2.47
C ASP A 83 17.52 -13.11 3.48
N VAL A 84 16.62 -12.13 3.34
CA VAL A 84 15.39 -12.05 4.14
C VAL A 84 14.46 -13.23 3.83
N PHE A 85 14.35 -13.63 2.54
CA PHE A 85 13.57 -14.80 2.14
C PHE A 85 14.08 -16.10 2.76
N ILE A 86 15.39 -16.34 2.72
CA ILE A 86 15.97 -17.53 3.34
C ILE A 86 15.75 -17.51 4.86
N LYS A 87 15.99 -16.38 5.52
CA LYS A 87 15.80 -16.26 6.97
C LYS A 87 14.36 -16.55 7.40
N GLU A 88 13.37 -15.96 6.74
CA GLU A 88 11.95 -16.21 7.06
C GLU A 88 11.52 -17.63 6.69
N LEU A 89 12.09 -18.21 5.62
CA LEU A 89 11.82 -19.60 5.24
C LEU A 89 12.34 -20.57 6.30
N GLU A 90 13.57 -20.39 6.79
CA GLU A 90 14.12 -21.22 7.88
C GLU A 90 13.30 -21.09 9.16
N LYS A 91 12.89 -19.87 9.50
CA LYS A 91 12.00 -19.62 10.64
C LYS A 91 10.66 -20.35 10.48
N SER A 92 10.06 -20.32 9.29
CA SER A 92 8.81 -21.02 9.01
C SER A 92 8.95 -22.55 9.01
N LEU A 93 10.13 -23.07 8.65
CA LEU A 93 10.39 -24.52 8.59
C LEU A 93 10.93 -25.09 9.90
N GLY A 94 11.42 -24.24 10.81
CA GLY A 94 12.11 -24.64 12.05
C GLY A 94 13.43 -25.38 11.81
N LYS A 95 13.97 -25.35 10.57
CA LYS A 95 15.16 -26.09 10.14
C LYS A 95 15.92 -25.29 9.08
N PRO A 96 17.24 -25.52 8.93
CA PRO A 96 18.03 -24.88 7.86
C PRO A 96 17.49 -25.23 6.46
N VAL A 97 17.46 -24.30 5.52
CA VAL A 97 16.94 -24.53 4.14
C VAL A 97 17.67 -25.70 3.48
N LYS A 98 19.00 -25.76 3.67
CA LYS A 98 19.88 -26.83 3.14
C LYS A 98 19.52 -28.23 3.65
N SER A 99 18.73 -28.34 4.72
CA SER A 99 18.27 -29.64 5.22
C SER A 99 17.17 -30.25 4.34
N ILE A 100 16.37 -29.41 3.65
CA ILE A 100 15.17 -29.81 2.89
C ILE A 100 15.38 -29.63 1.38
N PHE A 101 16.05 -28.55 0.98
CA PHE A 101 16.24 -28.16 -0.42
C PHE A 101 17.69 -28.34 -0.85
N THR A 102 17.89 -28.79 -2.07
CA THR A 102 19.20 -28.77 -2.76
C THR A 102 19.46 -27.42 -3.40
N HIS A 103 18.41 -26.72 -3.82
CA HIS A 103 18.51 -25.40 -4.42
C HIS A 103 17.25 -24.57 -4.16
N VAL A 104 17.44 -23.27 -3.92
CA VAL A 104 16.39 -22.25 -3.95
C VAL A 104 16.91 -21.12 -4.84
N SER A 105 16.14 -20.71 -5.85
CA SER A 105 16.55 -19.68 -6.80
C SER A 105 16.75 -18.35 -6.08
N LYS A 106 17.86 -17.66 -6.35
CA LYS A 106 18.11 -16.30 -5.83
C LYS A 106 17.15 -15.28 -6.43
N LYS A 107 16.81 -15.43 -7.70
CA LYS A 107 15.84 -14.59 -8.39
C LYS A 107 14.42 -15.09 -8.08
N PRO A 108 13.51 -14.25 -7.59
CA PRO A 108 12.12 -14.62 -7.39
C PRO A 108 11.46 -14.92 -8.74
N LEU A 109 10.55 -15.90 -8.75
CA LEU A 109 9.66 -16.16 -9.88
C LEU A 109 8.60 -15.06 -9.97
N SER A 110 8.09 -14.61 -8.83
CA SER A 110 7.11 -13.53 -8.73
C SER A 110 7.14 -12.90 -7.33
N ALA A 111 6.74 -11.64 -7.23
CA ALA A 111 6.50 -10.94 -5.98
C ALA A 111 5.12 -10.29 -6.04
N ALA A 112 4.33 -10.52 -4.99
CA ALA A 112 3.00 -9.95 -4.83
C ALA A 112 2.91 -9.23 -3.48
N SER A 113 1.85 -8.44 -3.28
CA SER A 113 1.56 -7.69 -2.05
C SER A 113 1.69 -8.53 -0.78
N ILE A 114 1.29 -9.81 -0.80
CA ILE A 114 1.24 -10.65 0.40
C ILE A 114 2.43 -11.61 0.49
N ALA A 115 2.99 -12.04 -0.63
CA ALA A 115 3.96 -13.11 -0.66
C ALA A 115 4.95 -12.99 -1.82
N GLN A 116 6.11 -13.58 -1.65
CA GLN A 116 7.12 -13.75 -2.68
C GLN A 116 7.29 -15.22 -3.00
N VAL A 117 7.54 -15.52 -4.27
CA VAL A 117 7.52 -16.87 -4.81
C VAL A 117 8.88 -17.18 -5.43
N HIS A 118 9.49 -18.29 -5.03
CA HIS A 118 10.77 -18.77 -5.56
C HIS A 118 10.64 -20.19 -6.09
N GLN A 119 11.34 -20.47 -7.19
CA GLN A 119 11.57 -21.85 -7.62
C GLN A 119 12.60 -22.51 -6.70
N ALA A 120 12.37 -23.78 -6.37
CA ALA A 120 13.28 -24.57 -5.57
C ALA A 120 13.31 -26.04 -6.01
N THR A 121 14.32 -26.77 -5.54
CA THR A 121 14.47 -28.21 -5.74
C THR A 121 14.65 -28.87 -4.39
N LEU A 122 13.82 -29.87 -4.10
CA LEU A 122 13.93 -30.70 -2.90
C LEU A 122 15.10 -31.67 -3.00
N LYS A 123 15.54 -32.22 -1.85
CA LYS A 123 16.59 -33.25 -1.81
C LYS A 123 16.29 -34.53 -2.59
N ASN A 124 15.02 -34.85 -2.76
CA ASN A 124 14.60 -35.98 -3.61
C ASN A 124 14.57 -35.64 -5.11
N GLY A 125 15.11 -34.49 -5.53
CA GLY A 125 15.18 -34.05 -6.93
C GLY A 125 13.91 -33.38 -7.45
N LYS A 126 12.80 -33.39 -6.70
CA LYS A 126 11.54 -32.79 -7.15
C LYS A 126 11.64 -31.27 -7.21
N ARG A 127 11.30 -30.69 -8.36
CA ARG A 127 11.15 -29.23 -8.52
C ARG A 127 9.83 -28.77 -7.90
N VAL A 128 9.90 -27.70 -7.11
CA VAL A 128 8.78 -27.13 -6.39
C VAL A 128 8.80 -25.61 -6.45
N VAL A 129 7.69 -25.00 -6.04
CA VAL A 129 7.56 -23.56 -5.87
C VAL A 129 7.36 -23.28 -4.38
N VAL A 130 8.17 -22.40 -3.82
CA VAL A 130 8.07 -21.96 -2.43
C VAL A 130 7.47 -20.57 -2.42
N LYS A 131 6.28 -20.46 -1.84
CA LYS A 131 5.59 -19.18 -1.63
C LYS A 131 5.71 -18.81 -0.16
N LEU A 132 6.36 -17.69 0.12
CA LEU A 132 6.59 -17.21 1.47
C LEU A 132 5.86 -15.88 1.69
N LYS A 133 5.14 -15.78 2.80
CA LYS A 133 4.47 -14.54 3.21
C LYS A 133 5.52 -13.45 3.45
N ARG A 134 5.23 -12.20 3.05
CA ARG A 134 6.11 -11.07 3.34
C ARG A 134 6.18 -10.85 4.87
N PRO A 135 7.36 -10.49 5.42
CA PRO A 135 7.47 -10.11 6.83
C PRO A 135 6.52 -8.96 7.18
N GLY A 136 5.94 -8.98 8.38
CA GLY A 136 5.09 -7.90 8.90
C GLY A 136 3.64 -7.87 8.37
N ILE A 137 3.19 -8.91 7.67
CA ILE A 137 1.77 -9.07 7.31
C ILE A 137 1.12 -10.10 8.23
N ASP A 138 0.17 -9.66 9.04
CA ASP A 138 -0.72 -10.52 9.82
C ASP A 138 -2.02 -10.75 9.04
N ILE A 139 -2.49 -11.99 9.02
CA ILE A 139 -3.71 -12.43 8.33
C ILE A 139 -4.53 -13.23 9.33
#